data_AF-Q9UP76-F1
#
_entry.id   AF-Q9UP76-F1
#
_cell.length_a   1.000
_cell.length_b   1.000
_cell.length_c   1.000
_cell.angle_alpha   90.00
_cell.angle_beta   90.00
_cell.angle_gamma   90.00
#
_symmetry.space_group_name_H-M   'P 1'
#
loop_
_entity.id
_entity.type
_entity.pdbx_description
1 polymer ?
#
loop_
_entity_poly.entity_id
_entity_poly.type
_entity_poly.pdbx_seq_one_letter_code
_entity_poly.pdbx_strand_id
1 'polypeptide(L)'
;DIGASMTLHAFGAYFGLAVAGILYRSGLRKGHENEESAYYSDLFAMIGTLFLWMFWPSFNSAIAEPGDKQCRAIVNTYFSLAACVLTAFAFSSLVEHRGKLN
;
A
#
# COMPACT_ATOMS: atom_id res chain seq x y z
N ASP A 1 -7.89 -15.41 7.59
CA ASP A 1 -7.43 -14.03 7.44
C ASP A 1 -6.18 -13.78 8.27
N ILE A 2 -5.09 -14.53 8.03
CA ILE A 2 -3.89 -14.48 8.89
C ILE A 2 -3.15 -13.14 8.73
N GLY A 3 -3.11 -12.60 7.51
CA GLY A 3 -2.58 -11.25 7.23
C GLY A 3 -3.62 -10.13 7.27
N ALA A 4 -4.78 -10.36 7.90
CA ALA A 4 -5.84 -9.36 8.08
C ALA A 4 -6.32 -8.63 6.79
N SER A 5 -6.22 -9.27 5.63
CA SER A 5 -6.62 -8.71 4.33
C SER A 5 -8.10 -8.30 4.30
N MET A 6 -8.99 -9.07 4.93
CA MET A 6 -10.42 -8.74 4.98
C MET A 6 -10.75 -7.83 6.16
N THR A 7 -10.33 -8.22 7.36
CA THR A 7 -10.74 -7.56 8.61
C THR A 7 -10.09 -6.20 8.82
N LEU A 8 -8.89 -5.97 8.27
CA LEU A 8 -8.17 -4.70 8.41
C LEU A 8 -8.18 -3.92 7.10
N HIS A 9 -7.63 -4.48 6.02
CA HIS A 9 -7.43 -3.72 4.78
C HIS A 9 -8.74 -3.45 4.03
N ALA A 10 -9.53 -4.48 3.72
CA ALA A 10 -10.79 -4.28 3.01
C ALA A 10 -11.79 -3.47 3.85
N PHE A 11 -11.95 -3.83 5.13
CA PHE A 11 -12.81 -3.07 6.05
C PHE A 11 -12.40 -1.59 6.11
N GLY A 12 -11.12 -1.29 6.39
CA GLY A 12 -10.63 0.08 6.53
C GLY A 12 -10.80 0.88 5.24
N ALA A 13 -10.50 0.28 4.08
CA ALA A 13 -10.64 0.94 2.79
C ALA A 13 -12.10 1.30 2.47
N TYR A 14 -13.03 0.34 2.59
CA TYR A 14 -14.44 0.61 2.28
C TYR A 14 -15.11 1.51 3.31
N PHE A 15 -14.74 1.39 4.60
CA PHE A 15 -15.18 2.32 5.63
C PHE A 15 -14.71 3.75 5.32
N GLY A 16 -13.41 3.92 5.00
CA GLY A 16 -12.84 5.22 4.65
C GLY A 16 -13.50 5.83 3.42
N LEU A 17 -13.77 5.03 2.38
CA LEU A 17 -14.46 5.48 1.17
C LEU A 17 -15.91 5.92 1.48
N ALA A 18 -16.63 5.18 2.32
CA ALA A 18 -17.98 5.55 2.74
C ALA A 18 -17.98 6.87 3.52
N VAL A 19 -17.03 7.04 4.46
CA VAL A 19 -16.86 8.30 5.21
C VAL A 19 -16.51 9.45 4.27
N ALA A 20 -15.58 9.27 3.33
CA ALA A 20 -15.21 10.28 2.34
C ALA A 20 -16.40 10.67 1.44
N GLY A 21 -17.24 9.70 1.05
CA GLY A 21 -18.45 9.93 0.28
C GLY A 21 -19.51 10.72 1.06
N ILE A 22 -19.76 10.38 2.33
CA ILE A 22 -20.71 11.10 3.18
C ILE A 22 -20.24 12.53 3.47
N LEU A 23 -18.94 12.72 3.67
CA LEU A 23 -18.33 14.02 4.00
C LEU A 23 -17.97 14.85 2.76
N TYR A 24 -18.36 14.41 1.56
CA TYR A 24 -18.04 15.11 0.33
C TYR A 24 -18.54 16.57 0.35
N ARG A 25 -17.70 17.49 -0.15
CA ARG A 25 -18.02 18.92 -0.26
C ARG A 25 -18.04 19.32 -1.73
N SER A 26 -19.14 19.91 -2.19
CA SER A 26 -19.30 20.35 -3.58
C SER A 26 -18.24 21.35 -4.05
N GLY A 27 -17.67 22.13 -3.13
CA GLY A 27 -16.55 23.05 -3.40
C GLY A 27 -15.25 22.36 -3.85
N LEU A 28 -15.09 21.05 -3.59
CA LEU A 28 -13.91 20.26 -3.97
C LEU A 28 -14.00 19.71 -5.41
N ARG A 29 -15.10 19.96 -6.12
CA ARG A 29 -15.33 19.43 -7.48
C ARG A 29 -14.32 19.92 -8.51
N LYS A 30 -13.66 21.05 -8.25
CA LYS A 30 -12.66 21.64 -9.15
C LYS A 30 -11.24 21.10 -8.93
N GLY A 31 -11.08 20.10 -8.05
CA GLY A 31 -9.78 19.54 -7.71
C GLY A 31 -9.25 20.07 -6.38
N HIS A 32 -8.05 19.61 -6.03
CA HIS A 32 -7.39 19.87 -4.77
C HIS A 32 -5.99 20.44 -5.03
N GLU A 33 -5.87 21.77 -5.08
CA GLU A 33 -4.61 22.46 -5.48
C GLU A 33 -3.40 22.11 -4.60
N ASN A 34 -3.63 21.65 -3.36
CA ASN A 34 -2.57 21.22 -2.45
C ASN A 34 -2.38 19.70 -2.40
N GLU A 35 -3.13 18.93 -3.19
CA GLU A 35 -2.98 17.47 -3.31
C GLU A 35 -1.92 17.16 -4.36
N GLU A 36 -0.70 17.63 -4.08
CA GLU A 36 0.49 17.40 -4.89
C GLU A 36 1.65 17.01 -3.96
N SER A 37 2.67 16.37 -4.51
CA SER A 37 3.90 16.09 -3.78
C SER A 37 5.01 17.07 -4.14
N ALA A 38 5.92 17.27 -3.18
CA ALA A 38 7.20 17.90 -3.40
C ALA A 38 8.32 16.88 -3.15
N TYR A 39 9.51 17.14 -3.69
CA TYR A 39 10.66 16.24 -3.56
C TYR A 39 10.91 15.74 -2.12
N TYR A 40 10.82 16.64 -1.13
CA TYR A 40 11.01 16.26 0.27
C TYR A 40 9.83 15.46 0.85
N SER A 41 8.58 15.76 0.46
CA SER A 41 7.44 14.98 0.93
C SER A 41 7.48 13.55 0.37
N ASP A 42 7.94 13.39 -0.88
CA ASP A 42 8.14 12.06 -1.47
C ASP A 42 9.24 11.28 -0.78
N LEU A 43 10.37 11.92 -0.44
CA LEU A 43 11.41 11.27 0.37
C LEU A 43 10.87 10.83 1.74
N PHE A 44 10.08 11.66 2.41
CA PHE A 44 9.44 11.27 3.68
C PHE A 44 8.44 10.13 3.51
N ALA A 45 7.62 10.16 2.46
CA ALA A 45 6.70 9.07 2.14
C ALA A 45 7.46 7.76 1.89
N MET A 46 8.59 7.81 1.19
CA MET A 46 9.42 6.63 0.92
C MET A 46 10.02 6.01 2.18
N ILE A 47 10.35 6.80 3.21
CA ILE A 47 10.75 6.25 4.51
C ILE A 47 9.61 5.37 5.05
N GLY A 48 8.37 5.89 5.08
CA GLY A 48 7.20 5.13 5.50
C GLY A 48 7.01 3.84 4.67
N THR A 49 7.11 3.94 3.35
CA THR A 49 6.99 2.81 2.42
C THR A 49 8.01 1.71 2.72
N LEU A 50 9.27 2.07 2.99
CA LEU A 50 10.32 1.09 3.29
C LEU A 50 10.08 0.40 4.63
N PHE A 51 9.68 1.14 5.67
CA PHE A 51 9.35 0.56 6.98
C PHE A 51 8.20 -0.44 6.88
N LEU A 52 7.15 -0.07 6.14
CA LEU A 52 6.03 -0.96 5.85
C LEU A 52 6.51 -2.21 5.11
N TRP A 53 7.25 -2.06 4.00
CA TRP A 53 7.72 -3.17 3.18
C TRP A 53 8.59 -4.15 3.98
N MET A 54 9.55 -3.65 4.77
CA MET A 54 10.47 -4.46 5.56
C MET A 54 9.76 -5.25 6.67
N PHE A 55 8.77 -4.66 7.32
CA PHE A 55 8.08 -5.28 8.47
C PHE A 55 6.78 -6.01 8.11
N TRP A 56 6.31 -5.91 6.87
CA TRP A 56 5.10 -6.60 6.43
C TRP A 56 5.15 -8.13 6.60
N PRO A 57 6.28 -8.84 6.35
CA PRO A 57 6.36 -10.26 6.63
C PRO A 57 6.11 -10.61 8.11
N SER A 58 6.54 -9.74 9.04
CA SER A 58 6.23 -9.87 10.47
C SER A 58 4.75 -9.64 10.74
N PHE A 59 4.15 -8.61 10.13
CA PHE A 59 2.71 -8.33 10.28
C PHE A 59 1.84 -9.52 9.82
N ASN A 60 2.11 -10.06 8.63
CA ASN A 60 1.34 -11.17 8.06
C ASN A 60 1.56 -12.52 8.77
N SER A 61 2.60 -12.65 9.57
CA SER A 61 2.95 -13.89 10.27
C SER A 61 2.74 -13.82 11.79
N ALA A 62 2.38 -12.64 12.32
CA ALA A 62 2.28 -12.39 13.76
C ALA A 62 1.29 -13.33 14.48
N ILE A 63 0.19 -13.70 13.81
CA ILE A 63 -0.84 -14.59 14.36
C ILE A 63 -0.85 -15.98 13.70
N ALA A 64 0.16 -16.28 12.86
CA ALA A 64 0.33 -17.62 12.33
C ALA A 64 0.83 -18.56 13.43
N GLU A 65 0.42 -19.83 13.38
CA GLU A 65 0.96 -20.83 14.31
C GLU A 65 2.50 -20.91 14.18
N PRO A 66 3.24 -20.93 15.30
CA PRO A 66 4.70 -20.99 15.30
C PRO A 66 5.25 -22.20 14.53
N GLY A 67 6.43 -22.03 13.94
CA GLY A 67 7.09 -23.05 13.12
C GLY A 67 6.77 -22.89 11.63
N ASP A 68 6.49 -23.99 10.94
CA ASP A 68 6.42 -24.02 9.47
C ASP A 68 5.37 -23.06 8.89
N LYS A 69 4.21 -22.91 9.53
CA LYS A 69 3.15 -22.01 9.06
C LYS A 69 3.59 -20.55 9.13
N GLN A 70 4.27 -20.15 10.21
CA GLN A 70 4.83 -18.81 10.38
C GLN A 70 5.95 -18.53 9.38
N CYS A 71 6.92 -19.45 9.23
CA CYS A 71 7.99 -19.31 8.24
C CYS A 71 7.44 -19.19 6.81
N ARG A 72 6.45 -20.01 6.46
CA ARG A 72 5.80 -19.93 5.14
C ARG A 72 5.05 -18.61 4.93
N ALA A 73 4.40 -18.07 5.96
CA ALA A 73 3.75 -16.76 5.88
C ALA A 73 4.77 -15.63 5.63
N ILE A 74 5.93 -15.68 6.30
CA ILE A 74 7.04 -14.72 6.09
C ILE A 74 7.56 -14.80 4.65
N VAL A 75 7.94 -15.99 4.20
CA VAL A 75 8.55 -16.21 2.87
C VAL A 75 7.58 -15.85 1.74
N ASN A 76 6.33 -16.29 1.84
CA ASN A 76 5.31 -15.95 0.84
C ASN A 76 5.05 -14.44 0.78
N THR A 77 5.00 -13.76 1.94
CA THR A 77 4.81 -12.30 1.98
C THR A 77 5.99 -11.59 1.33
N TYR A 78 7.22 -12.01 1.64
CA TYR A 78 8.43 -11.43 1.05
C TYR A 78 8.46 -11.56 -0.48
N PHE A 79 8.21 -12.78 -1.01
CA PHE A 79 8.19 -12.97 -2.46
C PHE A 79 7.03 -12.23 -3.14
N SER A 80 5.86 -12.20 -2.52
CA SER A 80 4.72 -11.42 -3.02
C SER A 80 5.05 -9.93 -3.10
N LEU A 81 5.73 -9.37 -2.10
CA LEU A 81 6.16 -7.98 -2.08
C LEU A 81 7.25 -7.69 -3.12
N ALA A 82 8.23 -8.58 -3.27
CA ALA A 82 9.27 -8.44 -4.29
C ALA A 82 8.69 -8.45 -5.71
N ALA A 83 7.79 -9.39 -6.00
CA ALA A 83 7.08 -9.43 -7.27
C ALA A 83 6.22 -8.17 -7.48
N CYS A 84 5.51 -7.73 -6.43
CA CYS A 84 4.70 -6.51 -6.47
C CYS A 84 5.53 -5.28 -6.86
N VAL A 85 6.71 -5.08 -6.25
CA VAL A 85 7.62 -3.97 -6.61
C VAL A 85 7.99 -4.01 -8.09
N LEU A 86 8.46 -5.15 -8.59
CA LEU A 86 8.85 -5.27 -10.01
C LEU A 86 7.67 -4.96 -10.93
N THR A 87 6.49 -5.50 -10.63
CA THR A 87 5.30 -5.24 -11.44
C THR A 87 4.83 -3.79 -11.33
N ALA A 88 4.84 -3.19 -10.13
CA ALA A 88 4.42 -1.81 -9.93
C ALA A 88 5.31 -0.83 -10.70
N PHE A 89 6.63 -1.02 -10.68
CA PHE A 89 7.56 -0.20 -11.46
C PHE A 89 7.41 -0.42 -12.97
N ALA A 90 7.24 -1.68 -13.40
CA ALA A 90 6.99 -1.98 -14.80
C ALA A 90 5.70 -1.30 -15.29
N PHE A 91 4.60 -1.45 -14.55
CA PHE A 91 3.33 -0.80 -14.90
C PHE A 91 3.40 0.72 -14.79
N SER A 92 4.07 1.28 -13.78
CA SER A 92 4.30 2.73 -13.63
C SER A 92 4.94 3.32 -14.88
N SER A 93 6.00 2.68 -15.39
CA SER A 93 6.63 3.07 -16.66
C SER A 93 5.74 2.82 -17.88
N LEU A 94 5.04 1.68 -17.95
CA LEU A 94 4.22 1.32 -19.11
C LEU A 94 3.01 2.24 -19.31
N VAL A 95 2.38 2.72 -18.24
CA VAL A 95 1.23 3.62 -18.33
C VAL A 95 1.62 5.08 -18.50
N GLU A 96 2.86 5.44 -18.16
CA GLU A 96 3.39 6.79 -18.30
C GLU A 96 3.77 7.07 -19.75
N HIS A 97 3.27 8.17 -20.31
CA HIS A 97 3.44 8.50 -21.73
C HIS A 97 4.93 8.63 -22.14
N ARG A 98 5.82 8.97 -21.21
CA ARG A 98 7.26 9.11 -21.46
C ARG A 98 8.10 7.94 -20.92
N GLY A 99 7.46 6.87 -20.42
CA GLY A 99 8.15 5.74 -19.82
C GLY A 99 8.81 6.06 -18.48
N LYS A 100 8.52 7.22 -17.87
CA LYS A 100 9.06 7.61 -16.57
C LYS A 100 8.35 6.85 -15.45
N LEU A 101 8.97 6.83 -14.28
CA LEU A 101 8.33 6.31 -13.08
C LEU A 101 7.52 7.43 -12.43
N ASN A 102 6.28 7.12 -12.12
CA ASN A 102 5.39 7.88 -11.24
C ASN A 102 5.57 7.46 -9.79
#